data_AF-C4K7R8-F1
#
_entry.id   AF-C4K7R8-F1
#
_cell.length_a   1.000
_cell.length_b   1.000
_cell.length_c   1.000
_cell.angle_alpha   90.00
_cell.angle_beta   90.00
_cell.angle_gamma   90.00
#
_symmetry.space_group_name_H-M   'P 1'
#
loop_
_entity.id
_entity.type
_entity.pdbx_description
1 polymer ?
#
loop_
_entity_poly.entity_id
_entity_poly.type
_entity_poly.pdbx_seq_one_letter_code
_entity_poly.pdbx_strand_id
1 'polypeptide(L)'
;MNKNKIKKKHSLVSLLFAGTIGLMILTTMGCGFHLREITEVPKEFKTIILNSSDPYGPLTQFIRQELRLNRVIILDDSQRTDLPTLRIAGSSQRTNPVSVFQDGVKAENQLSLTVSAEILIPGSGIYPIQVTVFRSFLDNPLMTLPKEAENEILTKEMMKQAAKKLIRQFTKVHEDLLKDSKKPLTDIKPKVTVK
;
A
#
# COMPACT_ATOMS: atom_id res chain seq x y z
N MET A 1 8.16 -25.07 -67.35
CA MET A 1 7.77 -24.87 -65.93
C MET A 1 9.03 -24.56 -65.10
N ASN A 2 9.19 -23.31 -64.63
CA ASN A 2 10.47 -22.79 -64.13
C ASN A 2 10.77 -23.24 -62.68
N LYS A 3 11.57 -24.32 -62.52
CA LYS A 3 11.98 -24.90 -61.22
C LYS A 3 12.64 -23.89 -60.28
N ASN A 4 13.29 -22.84 -60.82
CA ASN A 4 13.91 -21.78 -60.02
C ASN A 4 12.87 -20.89 -59.33
N LYS A 5 11.68 -20.71 -59.93
CA LYS A 5 10.60 -19.91 -59.35
C LYS A 5 9.99 -20.59 -58.10
N ILE A 6 9.92 -21.92 -58.12
CA ILE A 6 9.40 -22.73 -57.00
C ILE A 6 10.41 -22.76 -55.85
N LYS A 7 11.71 -22.99 -56.14
CA LYS A 7 12.77 -23.01 -55.12
C LYS A 7 12.91 -21.66 -54.41
N LYS A 8 12.79 -20.55 -55.16
CA LYS A 8 12.81 -19.18 -54.61
C LYS A 8 11.59 -18.88 -53.75
N LYS A 9 10.40 -19.40 -54.11
CA LYS A 9 9.16 -19.26 -53.33
C LYS A 9 9.22 -20.01 -52.00
N HIS A 10 9.73 -21.25 -51.97
CA HIS A 10 9.95 -21.99 -50.71
C HIS A 10 10.99 -21.32 -49.81
N SER A 11 12.09 -20.81 -50.39
CA SER A 11 13.13 -20.08 -49.64
C SER A 11 12.60 -18.77 -49.06
N LEU A 12 11.79 -18.01 -49.81
CA LEU A 12 11.13 -16.79 -49.34
C LEU A 12 10.09 -17.08 -48.24
N VAL A 13 9.27 -18.11 -48.40
CA VAL A 13 8.28 -18.49 -47.38
C VAL A 13 8.96 -18.96 -46.09
N SER A 14 10.05 -19.73 -46.19
CA SER A 14 10.82 -20.18 -45.02
C SER A 14 11.50 -19.02 -44.27
N LEU A 15 12.00 -18.01 -44.99
CA LEU A 15 12.57 -16.79 -44.39
C LEU A 15 11.52 -15.94 -43.68
N LEU A 16 10.32 -15.80 -44.27
CA LEU A 16 9.21 -15.09 -43.65
C LEU A 16 8.70 -15.83 -42.39
N PHE A 17 8.61 -17.15 -42.44
CA PHE A 17 8.19 -17.98 -41.30
C PHE A 17 9.21 -17.93 -40.15
N ALA A 18 10.50 -17.99 -40.46
CA ALA A 18 11.57 -17.83 -39.47
C ALA A 18 11.58 -16.42 -38.85
N GLY A 19 11.32 -15.38 -39.64
CA GLY A 19 11.19 -14.00 -39.16
C GLY A 19 10.02 -13.82 -38.19
N THR A 20 8.86 -14.43 -38.48
CA THR A 20 7.69 -14.37 -37.58
C THR A 20 7.92 -15.11 -36.26
N ILE A 21 8.65 -16.23 -36.29
CA ILE A 21 8.98 -16.99 -35.08
C ILE A 21 10.00 -16.22 -34.22
N GLY A 22 11.00 -15.58 -34.83
CA GLY A 22 11.97 -14.73 -34.13
C GLY A 22 11.34 -13.53 -33.42
N LEU A 23 10.37 -12.87 -34.07
CA LEU A 23 9.65 -11.74 -33.49
C LEU A 23 8.81 -12.15 -32.26
N MET A 24 8.24 -13.36 -32.27
CA MET A 24 7.42 -13.88 -31.17
C MET A 24 8.25 -14.32 -29.94
N ILE A 25 9.49 -14.75 -30.13
CA ILE A 25 10.40 -15.10 -29.03
C ILE A 25 10.88 -13.83 -28.31
N LEU A 26 11.19 -12.77 -29.06
CA LEU A 26 11.66 -11.50 -28.49
C LEU A 26 10.60 -10.82 -27.61
N THR A 27 9.31 -10.99 -27.92
CA THR A 27 8.21 -10.48 -27.08
C THR A 27 8.06 -11.24 -25.76
N THR A 28 8.55 -12.48 -25.66
CA THR A 28 8.41 -13.31 -24.44
C THR A 28 9.44 -12.95 -23.36
N MET A 29 10.56 -12.33 -23.73
CA MET A 29 11.55 -11.79 -22.77
C MET A 29 11.18 -10.40 -22.23
N GLY A 30 10.03 -9.84 -22.62
CA GLY A 30 9.67 -8.43 -22.41
C GLY A 30 8.91 -8.09 -21.14
N CYS A 31 8.63 -9.04 -20.25
CA CYS A 31 7.95 -8.76 -18.99
C CYS A 31 8.97 -8.95 -17.86
N GLY A 32 9.74 -7.89 -17.56
CA GLY A 32 10.79 -7.83 -16.52
C GLY A 32 10.33 -8.04 -15.08
N PHE A 33 9.29 -8.85 -14.88
CA PHE A 33 8.89 -9.38 -13.59
C PHE A 33 9.97 -10.31 -13.09
N HIS A 34 10.60 -9.88 -12.01
CA HIS A 34 11.42 -10.73 -11.19
C HIS A 34 10.58 -11.12 -9.99
N LEU A 35 10.77 -12.34 -9.49
CA LEU A 35 10.20 -12.74 -8.21
C LEU A 35 10.69 -11.72 -7.18
N ARG A 36 9.76 -10.88 -6.71
CA ARG A 36 10.06 -9.91 -5.68
C ARG A 36 10.36 -10.71 -4.43
N GLU A 37 11.63 -10.70 -4.00
CA GLU A 37 11.95 -11.05 -2.63
C GLU A 37 11.03 -10.21 -1.74
N ILE A 38 10.31 -10.89 -0.84
CA ILE A 38 9.38 -10.35 0.15
C ILE A 38 9.70 -8.88 0.44
N THR A 39 8.78 -7.94 0.20
CA THR A 39 9.02 -6.51 0.45
C THR A 39 9.60 -6.35 1.84
N GLU A 40 10.92 -6.18 1.90
CA GLU A 40 11.60 -6.42 3.14
C GLU A 40 11.41 -5.16 3.97
N VAL A 41 10.73 -5.32 5.10
CA VAL A 41 10.70 -4.27 6.11
C VAL A 41 12.16 -3.92 6.41
N PRO A 42 12.56 -2.64 6.26
CA PRO A 42 13.93 -2.19 6.51
C PRO A 42 14.45 -2.67 7.87
N LYS A 43 15.76 -2.91 7.97
CA LYS A 43 16.37 -3.60 9.12
C LYS A 43 16.09 -2.88 10.45
N GLU A 44 16.04 -1.55 10.42
CA GLU A 44 15.68 -0.71 11.56
C GLU A 44 14.27 -0.98 12.10
N PHE A 45 13.33 -1.40 11.25
CA PHE A 45 11.93 -1.63 11.61
C PHE A 45 11.62 -3.12 11.81
N LYS A 46 12.64 -3.98 11.91
CA LYS A 46 12.45 -5.41 12.25
C LYS A 46 12.04 -5.62 13.69
N THR A 47 12.40 -4.71 14.59
CA THR A 47 12.00 -4.72 16.00
C THR A 47 11.43 -3.36 16.34
N ILE A 48 10.15 -3.31 16.68
CA ILE A 48 9.46 -2.06 16.97
C ILE A 48 8.62 -2.17 18.23
N ILE A 49 8.31 -1.02 18.81
CA ILE A 49 7.27 -0.88 19.83
C ILE A 49 5.98 -0.44 19.13
N LEU A 50 4.86 -1.09 19.44
CA LEU A 50 3.55 -0.70 18.92
C LEU A 50 2.78 0.05 20.00
N ASN A 51 2.55 1.34 19.78
CA ASN A 51 1.75 2.19 20.65
C ASN A 51 0.43 2.55 19.96
N SER A 52 -0.70 2.35 20.64
CA SER A 52 -2.02 2.69 20.14
C SER A 52 -2.91 3.13 21.29
N SER A 53 -3.79 4.09 21.05
CA SER A 53 -4.83 4.47 22.03
C SER A 53 -5.85 3.36 22.27
N ASP A 54 -6.01 2.45 21.29
CA ASP A 54 -6.87 1.27 21.39
C ASP A 54 -6.06 0.00 21.03
N PRO A 55 -5.35 -0.62 22.00
CA PRO A 55 -4.48 -1.77 21.76
C PRO A 55 -5.20 -3.05 21.31
N TYR A 56 -6.49 -3.16 21.63
CA TYR A 56 -7.35 -4.33 21.37
C TYR A 56 -8.35 -4.10 20.24
N GLY A 57 -8.46 -2.88 19.72
CA GLY A 57 -9.31 -2.54 18.60
C GLY A 57 -8.97 -3.31 17.31
N PRO A 58 -9.95 -3.46 16.41
CA PRO A 58 -9.81 -4.26 15.18
C PRO A 58 -8.67 -3.75 14.29
N LEU A 59 -8.51 -2.43 14.17
CA LEU A 59 -7.44 -1.82 13.39
C LEU A 59 -6.06 -2.21 13.94
N THR A 60 -5.83 -2.02 15.24
CA THR A 60 -4.56 -2.36 15.90
C THR A 60 -4.27 -3.85 15.80
N GLN A 61 -5.30 -4.70 15.89
CA GLN A 61 -5.17 -6.14 15.72
C GLN A 61 -4.71 -6.50 14.29
N PHE A 62 -5.32 -5.92 13.26
CA PHE A 62 -4.90 -6.14 11.87
C PHE A 62 -3.48 -5.62 11.61
N ILE A 63 -3.11 -4.47 12.18
CA ILE A 63 -1.74 -3.95 12.09
C ILE A 63 -0.74 -4.90 12.75
N ARG A 64 -1.03 -5.37 13.97
CA ARG A 64 -0.21 -6.35 14.69
C ARG A 64 -0.05 -7.64 13.91
N GLN A 65 -1.12 -8.13 13.29
CA GLN A 65 -1.10 -9.32 12.44
C GLN A 65 -0.22 -9.11 11.20
N GLU A 66 -0.41 -8.01 10.47
CA GLU A 66 0.39 -7.72 9.28
C GLU A 66 1.87 -7.50 9.62
N LEU A 67 2.19 -6.87 10.76
CA LEU A 67 3.58 -6.74 11.23
C LEU A 67 4.21 -8.12 11.46
N ARG A 68 3.49 -9.04 12.11
CA ARG A 68 3.94 -10.42 12.31
C ARG A 68 4.10 -11.17 10.99
N LEU A 69 3.20 -10.99 10.03
CA LEU A 69 3.30 -11.58 8.69
C LEU A 69 4.56 -11.10 7.94
N ASN A 70 5.01 -9.87 8.21
CA ASN A 70 6.25 -9.31 7.66
C ASN A 70 7.49 -9.58 8.54
N ARG A 71 7.38 -10.49 9.52
CA ARG A 71 8.44 -10.88 10.47
C ARG A 71 9.00 -9.70 11.28
N VAL A 72 8.14 -8.76 11.65
CA VAL A 72 8.47 -7.70 12.60
C VAL A 72 8.21 -8.19 14.02
N ILE A 73 9.21 -8.08 14.87
CA ILE A 73 9.15 -8.36 16.31
C ILE A 73 8.53 -7.14 16.99
N ILE A 74 7.46 -7.37 17.74
CA ILE A 74 6.77 -6.35 18.50
C ILE A 74 7.13 -6.55 19.96
N LEU A 75 7.65 -5.51 20.60
CA LEU A 75 7.93 -5.50 22.03
C LEU A 75 6.89 -4.66 22.77
N ASP A 76 6.49 -5.12 23.95
CA ASP A 76 5.46 -4.48 24.79
C ASP A 76 6.05 -3.45 25.77
N ASP A 77 7.37 -3.23 25.74
CA ASP A 77 8.04 -2.29 26.63
C ASP A 77 7.99 -0.85 26.09
N SER A 78 6.91 -0.15 26.45
CA SER A 78 6.67 1.24 26.08
C SER A 78 7.68 2.26 26.66
N GLN A 79 8.51 1.85 27.63
CA GLN A 79 9.47 2.75 28.30
C GLN A 79 10.82 2.80 27.60
N ARG A 80 11.05 1.89 26.64
CA ARG A 80 12.29 1.86 25.85
C ARG A 80 12.29 2.96 24.80
N THR A 81 13.36 3.73 24.78
CA THR A 81 13.58 4.85 23.86
C THR A 81 14.65 4.54 22.83
N ASP A 82 15.24 3.35 22.86
CA ASP A 82 16.29 2.90 21.95
C ASP A 82 15.75 2.26 20.66
N LEU A 83 14.44 1.95 20.63
CA LEU A 83 13.79 1.29 19.50
C LEU A 83 12.79 2.21 18.80
N PRO A 84 12.60 2.05 17.48
CA PRO A 84 11.57 2.78 16.77
C PRO A 84 10.17 2.37 17.26
N THR A 85 9.31 3.37 17.43
CA THR A 85 7.95 3.19 17.93
C THR A 85 6.95 3.56 16.84
N LEU A 86 6.10 2.60 16.45
CA LEU A 86 4.93 2.89 15.62
C LEU A 86 3.78 3.33 16.54
N ARG A 87 3.40 4.60 16.44
CA ARG A 87 2.26 5.18 17.15
C ARG A 87 1.05 5.27 16.22
N ILE A 88 -0.03 4.59 16.54
CA ILE A 88 -1.30 4.71 15.84
C ILE A 88 -2.07 5.87 16.46
N ALA A 89 -2.29 6.93 15.68
CA ALA A 89 -3.07 8.09 16.13
C ALA A 89 -4.57 7.80 16.08
N GLY A 90 -5.02 7.01 15.10
CA GLY A 90 -6.39 6.54 14.99
C GLY A 90 -6.83 6.36 13.54
N SER A 91 -8.12 6.09 13.36
CA SER A 91 -8.75 6.05 12.04
C SER A 91 -10.02 6.89 12.00
N SER A 92 -10.32 7.43 10.82
CA SER A 92 -11.55 8.14 10.54
C SER A 92 -12.23 7.55 9.32
N GLN A 93 -13.55 7.48 9.36
CA GLN A 93 -14.39 6.94 8.30
C GLN A 93 -15.32 8.04 7.77
N ARG A 94 -15.45 8.13 6.45
CA ARG A 94 -16.37 9.05 5.78
C ARG A 94 -17.10 8.33 4.66
N THR A 95 -18.39 8.62 4.52
CA THR A 95 -19.24 8.08 3.46
C THR A 95 -19.80 9.24 2.65
N ASN A 96 -19.54 9.23 1.34
CA ASN A 96 -20.01 10.27 0.42
C ASN A 96 -20.75 9.61 -0.76
N PRO A 97 -21.85 10.19 -1.26
CA PRO A 97 -22.48 9.71 -2.48
C PRO A 97 -21.55 9.96 -3.69
N VAL A 98 -21.44 8.98 -4.57
CA VAL A 98 -20.65 9.07 -5.81
C VAL A 98 -21.51 8.99 -7.06
N SER A 99 -22.76 8.54 -6.93
CA SER A 99 -23.75 8.60 -8.00
C SER A 99 -25.16 8.78 -7.46
N VAL A 100 -26.05 9.28 -8.31
CA VAL A 100 -27.46 9.50 -8.03
C VAL A 100 -28.32 8.98 -9.18
N PHE A 101 -29.54 8.55 -8.88
CA PHE A 101 -30.55 8.21 -9.86
C PHE A 101 -31.15 9.48 -10.50
N GLN A 102 -31.94 9.32 -11.57
CA GLN A 102 -32.57 10.45 -12.29
C GLN A 102 -33.53 11.27 -11.41
N ASP A 103 -34.07 10.67 -10.36
CA ASP A 103 -34.94 11.29 -9.37
C ASP A 103 -34.16 12.02 -8.25
N GLY A 104 -32.82 12.02 -8.31
CA GLY A 104 -31.95 12.67 -7.32
C GLY A 104 -31.67 11.84 -6.07
N VAL A 105 -32.19 10.61 -5.98
CA VAL A 105 -31.92 9.70 -4.85
C VAL A 105 -30.51 9.11 -4.98
N LYS A 106 -29.83 8.89 -3.85
CA LYS A 106 -28.48 8.29 -3.82
C LYS A 106 -28.52 6.87 -4.40
N ALA A 107 -27.62 6.59 -5.33
CA ALA A 107 -27.49 5.26 -5.93
C ALA A 107 -26.29 4.52 -5.32
N GLU A 108 -25.09 5.06 -5.48
CA GLU A 108 -23.87 4.51 -4.90
C GLU A 108 -23.26 5.47 -3.90
N ASN A 109 -22.82 4.89 -2.79
CA ASN A 109 -22.03 5.55 -1.78
C ASN A 109 -20.59 5.03 -1.83
N GLN A 110 -19.63 5.91 -1.63
CA GLN A 110 -18.24 5.57 -1.43
C GLN A 110 -17.86 5.76 0.03
N LEU A 111 -17.43 4.67 0.63
CA LEU A 111 -16.78 4.61 1.92
C LEU A 111 -15.29 4.91 1.78
N SER A 112 -14.78 5.77 2.66
CA SER A 112 -13.36 6.07 2.78
C SER A 112 -12.92 5.86 4.23
N LEU A 113 -11.84 5.12 4.41
CA LEU A 113 -11.18 4.90 5.69
C LEU A 113 -9.79 5.52 5.63
N THR A 114 -9.53 6.50 6.48
CA THR A 114 -8.22 7.13 6.62
C THR A 114 -7.61 6.74 7.96
N VAL A 115 -6.46 6.07 7.91
CA VAL A 115 -5.66 5.71 9.08
C VAL A 115 -4.49 6.67 9.19
N SER A 116 -4.30 7.24 10.37
CA SER A 116 -3.18 8.12 10.67
C SER A 116 -2.29 7.46 11.73
N ALA A 117 -0.99 7.43 11.46
CA ALA A 117 0.02 6.86 12.32
C ALA A 117 1.31 7.68 12.20
N GLU A 118 2.23 7.46 13.12
CA GLU A 118 3.54 8.09 13.14
C GLU A 118 4.58 7.06 13.53
N ILE A 119 5.77 7.13 12.91
CA ILE A 119 6.93 6.36 13.34
C ILE A 119 7.88 7.32 14.05
N LEU A 120 8.10 7.07 15.33
CA LEU A 120 9.14 7.73 16.11
C LEU A 120 10.43 6.94 15.96
N ILE A 121 11.48 7.59 15.45
CA ILE A 121 12.81 7.00 15.32
C ILE A 121 13.76 7.75 16.27
N PRO A 122 14.39 7.03 17.22
CA PRO A 122 15.36 7.64 18.13
C PRO A 122 16.47 8.37 17.37
N GLY A 123 16.72 9.63 17.73
CA GLY A 123 17.73 10.48 17.09
C GLY A 123 17.36 11.09 15.74
N SER A 124 16.27 10.63 15.08
CA SER A 124 15.85 11.15 13.76
C SER A 124 14.50 11.86 13.79
N GLY A 125 13.71 11.69 14.86
CA GLY A 125 12.46 12.43 15.06
C GLY A 125 11.22 11.63 14.66
N ILE A 126 10.17 12.34 14.24
CA ILE A 126 8.83 11.80 14.00
C ILE A 126 8.51 11.84 12.50
N TYR A 127 8.11 10.69 11.96
CA TYR A 127 7.71 10.52 10.56
C TYR A 127 6.21 10.20 10.47
N PRO A 128 5.36 11.15 10.07
CA PRO A 128 3.93 10.92 9.94
C PRO A 128 3.59 10.07 8.72
N ILE A 129 2.66 9.14 8.89
CA ILE A 129 2.17 8.23 7.86
C ILE A 129 0.66 8.32 7.82
N GLN A 130 0.12 8.51 6.62
CA GLN A 130 -1.31 8.47 6.39
C GLN A 130 -1.63 7.53 5.25
N VAL A 131 -2.68 6.72 5.44
CA VAL A 131 -3.16 5.76 4.46
C VAL A 131 -4.66 5.90 4.31
N THR A 132 -5.13 6.04 3.08
CA THR A 132 -6.57 6.02 2.76
C THR A 132 -6.92 4.80 1.91
N VAL A 133 -8.04 4.16 2.25
CA VAL A 133 -8.66 3.06 1.50
C VAL A 133 -10.08 3.47 1.14
N PHE A 134 -10.50 3.10 -0.06
CA PHE A 134 -11.83 3.40 -0.59
C PHE A 134 -12.59 2.11 -0.92
N ARG A 135 -13.91 2.13 -0.75
CA ARG A 135 -14.85 1.09 -1.19
C ARG A 135 -16.15 1.73 -1.62
N SER A 136 -16.82 1.15 -2.62
CA SER A 136 -18.13 1.61 -3.07
C SER A 136 -19.17 0.54 -2.78
N PHE A 137 -20.39 0.95 -2.42
CA PHE A 137 -21.53 0.07 -2.17
C PHE A 137 -22.83 0.76 -2.59
N LEU A 138 -23.85 -0.05 -2.88
CA LEU A 138 -25.17 0.42 -3.29
C LEU A 138 -26.03 0.73 -2.07
N ASP A 139 -26.74 1.87 -2.13
CA ASP A 139 -27.72 2.24 -1.11
C ASP A 139 -29.06 1.53 -1.36
N ASN A 140 -29.75 1.12 -0.29
CA ASN A 140 -31.11 0.59 -0.39
C ASN A 140 -31.93 1.00 0.85
N PRO A 141 -32.86 1.97 0.70
CA PRO A 141 -33.62 2.51 1.83
C PRO A 141 -34.59 1.51 2.46
N LEU A 142 -34.94 0.42 1.76
CA LEU A 142 -35.83 -0.63 2.29
C LEU A 142 -35.08 -1.68 3.12
N MET A 143 -33.75 -1.64 3.16
CA MET A 143 -32.89 -2.69 3.72
C MET A 143 -31.84 -2.14 4.69
N THR A 144 -32.25 -1.33 5.67
CA THR A 144 -31.32 -0.67 6.61
C THR A 144 -30.46 -1.65 7.42
N LEU A 145 -31.05 -2.71 8.00
CA LEU A 145 -30.32 -3.64 8.87
C LEU A 145 -29.28 -4.49 8.11
N PRO A 146 -29.62 -5.12 6.95
CA PRO A 146 -28.62 -5.80 6.13
C PRO A 146 -27.48 -4.88 5.65
N LYS A 147 -27.78 -3.60 5.41
CA LYS A 147 -26.78 -2.61 4.97
C LYS A 147 -25.78 -2.27 6.08
N GLU A 148 -26.21 -2.22 7.33
CA GLU A 148 -25.31 -2.02 8.46
C GLU A 148 -24.31 -3.19 8.60
N ALA A 149 -24.80 -4.43 8.46
CA ALA A 149 -23.93 -5.61 8.47
C ALA A 149 -22.94 -5.63 7.29
N GLU A 150 -23.38 -5.23 6.10
CA GLU A 150 -22.50 -5.06 4.93
C GLU A 150 -21.40 -4.01 5.21
N ASN A 151 -21.79 -2.85 5.73
CA ASN A 151 -20.86 -1.77 6.08
C ASN A 151 -19.82 -2.21 7.10
N GLU A 152 -20.21 -3.01 8.10
CA GLU A 152 -19.28 -3.54 9.10
C GLU A 152 -18.23 -4.46 8.46
N ILE A 153 -18.66 -5.36 7.56
CA ILE A 153 -17.76 -6.27 6.83
C ILE A 153 -16.81 -5.47 5.93
N LEU A 154 -17.35 -4.50 5.18
CA LEU A 154 -16.54 -3.63 4.31
C LEU A 154 -15.50 -2.86 5.13
N THR A 155 -15.90 -2.32 6.28
CA THR A 155 -15.01 -1.58 7.17
C THR A 155 -13.88 -2.47 7.69
N LYS A 156 -14.17 -3.69 8.12
CA LYS A 156 -13.17 -4.68 8.56
C LYS A 156 -12.16 -5.01 7.45
N GLU A 157 -12.63 -5.27 6.23
CA GLU A 157 -11.77 -5.53 5.07
C GLU A 157 -10.93 -4.30 4.67
N MET A 158 -11.48 -3.09 4.82
CA MET A 158 -10.75 -1.84 4.61
C MET A 158 -9.67 -1.65 5.66
N MET A 159 -9.93 -1.95 6.94
CA MET A 159 -8.92 -1.89 8.01
C MET A 159 -7.76 -2.84 7.74
N LYS A 160 -8.05 -4.08 7.33
CA LYS A 160 -7.03 -5.07 6.95
C LYS A 160 -6.16 -4.57 5.78
N GLN A 161 -6.77 -3.98 4.77
CA GLN A 161 -6.02 -3.39 3.65
C GLN A 161 -5.23 -2.15 4.05
N ALA A 162 -5.77 -1.32 4.94
CA ALA A 162 -5.10 -0.15 5.46
C ALA A 162 -3.85 -0.57 6.25
N ALA A 163 -3.93 -1.61 7.08
CA ALA A 163 -2.79 -2.19 7.79
C ALA A 163 -1.67 -2.63 6.82
N LYS A 164 -2.01 -3.38 5.77
CA LYS A 164 -1.05 -3.79 4.73
C LYS A 164 -0.40 -2.60 4.02
N LYS A 165 -1.19 -1.58 3.68
CA LYS A 165 -0.68 -0.35 3.06
C LYS A 165 0.21 0.44 4.02
N LEU A 166 -0.11 0.46 5.32
CA LEU A 166 0.65 1.16 6.35
C LEU A 166 2.06 0.58 6.48
N ILE A 167 2.20 -0.75 6.56
CA ILE A 167 3.52 -1.39 6.67
C ILE A 167 4.36 -1.14 5.42
N ARG A 168 3.75 -1.07 4.23
CA ARG A 168 4.46 -0.68 3.01
C ARG A 168 5.05 0.72 3.07
N GLN A 169 4.47 1.63 3.86
CA GLN A 169 5.03 2.98 4.05
C GLN A 169 6.33 2.96 4.87
N PHE A 170 6.71 1.85 5.51
CA PHE A 170 7.99 1.75 6.22
C PHE A 170 9.17 1.91 5.26
N THR A 171 9.06 1.38 4.04
CA THR A 171 10.08 1.59 2.99
C THR A 171 10.20 3.06 2.62
N LYS A 172 9.08 3.79 2.55
CA LYS A 172 9.09 5.23 2.28
C LYS A 172 9.76 6.00 3.42
N VAL A 173 9.43 5.68 4.68
CA VAL A 173 10.07 6.32 5.84
C VAL A 173 11.57 6.04 5.89
N HIS A 174 12.00 4.82 5.54
CA HIS A 174 13.42 4.50 5.40
C HIS A 174 14.11 5.36 4.35
N GLU A 175 13.49 5.54 3.17
CA GLU A 175 14.04 6.42 2.13
C GLU A 175 14.15 7.87 2.61
N ASP A 176 13.16 8.37 3.36
CA ASP A 176 13.17 9.72 3.89
C ASP A 176 14.26 9.89 4.98
N LEU A 177 14.44 8.89 5.85
CA LEU A 177 15.54 8.82 6.81
C LEU A 177 16.93 8.86 6.14
N LEU A 178 17.09 8.13 5.03
CA LEU A 178 18.33 8.14 4.24
C LEU A 178 18.60 9.49 3.56
N LYS A 179 17.56 10.27 3.24
CA LYS A 179 17.72 11.63 2.70
C LYS A 179 18.11 12.61 3.81
N ASP A 180 17.47 12.52 4.97
CA ASP A 180 17.74 13.40 6.11
C ASP A 180 19.18 13.22 6.62
N SER A 181 19.68 11.99 6.68
CA SER A 181 21.07 11.69 7.08
C SER A 181 22.13 12.17 6.09
N LYS A 182 21.78 12.34 4.80
CA LYS A 182 22.68 12.89 3.77
C LYS A 182 22.63 14.41 3.67
N LYS A 183 21.68 15.06 4.35
CA LYS A 183 21.55 16.52 4.33
C LYS A 183 22.73 17.12 5.13
N PRO A 184 23.60 17.94 4.51
CA PRO A 184 24.69 18.58 5.24
C PRO A 184 24.14 19.46 6.37
N LEU A 185 24.85 19.51 7.49
CA LEU A 185 24.52 20.18 8.77
C LEU A 185 24.28 21.71 8.68
N THR A 186 24.08 22.28 7.51
CA THR A 186 23.96 23.73 7.30
C THR A 186 22.52 24.27 7.34
N ASP A 187 21.53 23.44 7.67
CA ASP A 187 20.11 23.82 7.50
C ASP A 187 19.26 23.64 8.77
N ILE A 188 19.87 23.81 9.95
CA ILE A 188 19.13 24.00 11.20
C ILE A 188 18.74 25.48 11.29
N LYS A 189 17.69 25.89 10.58
CA LYS A 189 16.93 27.08 10.99
C LYS A 189 15.97 26.66 12.10
N PRO A 190 16.09 27.19 13.33
CA PRO A 190 15.13 26.89 14.39
C PRO A 190 13.76 27.41 13.96
N LYS A 191 12.81 26.51 13.70
CA LYS A 191 11.40 26.89 13.60
C LYS A 191 10.83 27.03 15.01
N VAL A 192 11.30 28.06 15.72
CA VAL A 192 10.57 28.65 16.83
C VAL A 192 9.91 29.89 16.28
N THR A 193 8.59 29.86 16.14
CA THR A 193 7.81 31.09 16.06
C THR A 193 6.72 30.98 17.10
N VAL A 194 7.06 31.54 18.26
CA VAL A 194 6.12 32.03 19.26
C VAL A 194 5.32 33.16 18.61
N LYS A 195 3.99 33.04 18.64
CA LYS A 195 3.07 34.14 18.92
C LYS A 195 1.72 33.58 19.32
#